data_AF-A0A0Q5P9V6-F1
#
_entry.id   AF-A0A0Q5P9V6-F1
#
_cell.length_a   1.000
_cell.length_b   1.000
_cell.length_c   1.000
_cell.angle_alpha   90.00
_cell.angle_beta   90.00
_cell.angle_gamma   90.00
#
_symmetry.space_group_name_H-M   'P 1'
#
loop_
_entity.id
_entity.type
_entity.pdbx_description
1 polymer ?
#
loop_
_entity_poly.entity_id
_entity_poly.type
_entity_poly.pdbx_seq_one_letter_code
_entity_poly.pdbx_strand_id
1 'polypeptide(L)' 'MTDIVNLNRARKAKARDAAKATAAANSVAFGRTRAQKAADIADADRRKALLDGAKLERE' A
#
# COMPACT_ATOMS: atom_id res chain seq x y z
N MET A 1 -29.07 -32.92 4.58
CA MET A 1 -27.66 -32.61 4.33
C MET A 1 -27.34 -31.36 5.13
N THR A 2 -26.68 -31.48 6.27
CA THR A 2 -26.35 -30.33 7.12
C THR A 2 -25.00 -29.78 6.69
N ASP A 3 -25.00 -28.58 6.09
CA ASP A 3 -23.77 -27.89 5.72
C ASP A 3 -23.05 -27.40 6.98
N ILE A 4 -21.92 -28.03 7.29
CA ILE A 4 -21.06 -27.61 8.40
C ILE A 4 -20.32 -26.34 7.95
N VAL A 5 -20.87 -25.17 8.30
CA VAL A 5 -20.25 -23.89 7.95
C VAL A 5 -19.11 -23.58 8.92
N ASN A 6 -17.90 -23.46 8.38
CA ASN A 6 -16.74 -23.03 9.17
C ASN A 6 -16.81 -21.52 9.45
N LEU A 7 -17.28 -21.18 10.65
CA LEU A 7 -17.39 -19.80 11.14
C LEU A 7 -16.07 -19.02 11.11
N ASN A 8 -14.92 -19.70 11.29
CA ASN A 8 -13.61 -19.03 11.22
C ASN A 8 -13.29 -18.56 9.80
N ARG A 9 -13.61 -19.38 8.78
CA ARG A 9 -13.46 -18.97 7.38
C ARG A 9 -14.39 -17.80 7.05
N ALA A 10 -15.63 -17.83 7.51
CA ALA A 10 -16.60 -16.76 7.30
C ALA A 10 -16.13 -15.44 7.95
N ARG A 11 -15.66 -15.49 9.21
CA ARG A 11 -15.10 -14.31 9.90
C ARG A 11 -13.87 -13.75 9.19
N LYS A 12 -12.96 -14.62 8.74
CA LYS A 12 -11.77 -14.20 7.96
C LYS A 12 -12.15 -13.55 6.64
N ALA A 13 -13.17 -14.06 5.95
CA ALA A 13 -13.67 -13.44 4.72
C ALA A 13 -14.21 -12.04 5.01
N LYS A 14 -15.10 -11.91 6.00
CA LYS A 14 -15.65 -10.60 6.42
C LYS A 14 -14.55 -9.59 6.80
N ALA A 15 -13.53 -10.04 7.53
CA ALA A 15 -12.40 -9.18 7.90
C ALA A 15 -11.60 -8.69 6.68
N ARG A 16 -11.38 -9.56 5.68
CA ARG A 16 -10.73 -9.16 4.42
C ARG A 16 -11.56 -8.17 3.64
N ASP A 17 -12.87 -8.35 3.59
CA ASP A 17 -13.77 -7.46 2.85
C ASP A 17 -13.87 -6.08 3.52
N ALA A 18 -13.93 -6.04 4.86
CA ALA A 18 -13.84 -4.79 5.61
C ALA A 18 -12.53 -4.05 5.36
N ALA A 19 -11.40 -4.76 5.38
CA ALA A 19 -10.09 -4.17 5.07
C ALA A 19 -10.02 -3.60 3.64
N LYS A 20 -10.61 -4.27 2.65
CA LYS A 20 -10.72 -3.75 1.27
C LYS A 20 -11.57 -2.49 1.20
N ALA A 21 -12.72 -2.46 1.89
CA ALA A 21 -13.58 -1.28 1.93
C ALA A 21 -12.86 -0.08 2.55
N THR A 22 -12.15 -0.26 3.67
CA THR A 22 -11.33 0.79 4.28
C THR A 22 -10.22 1.26 3.35
N ALA A 23 -9.56 0.34 2.63
CA ALA A 23 -8.53 0.71 1.65
C ALA A 23 -9.11 1.55 0.48
N ALA A 24 -10.30 1.21 -0.01
CA ALA A 24 -10.98 1.98 -1.04
C ALA A 24 -11.38 3.37 -0.51
N ALA A 25 -11.96 3.45 0.69
CA ALA A 25 -12.32 4.72 1.33
C ALA A 25 -11.09 5.61 1.53
N ASN A 26 -9.96 5.07 2.00
CA ASN A 26 -8.71 5.80 2.13
C ASN A 26 -8.16 6.26 0.77
N SER A 27 -8.32 5.46 -0.29
CA SER A 27 -7.88 5.85 -1.64
C SER A 27 -8.66 7.06 -2.17
N VAL A 28 -9.97 7.12 -1.89
CA VAL A 28 -10.82 8.28 -2.21
C VAL A 28 -10.48 9.47 -1.31
N ALA A 29 -10.36 9.26 0.01
CA ALA A 29 -10.16 10.33 0.98
C ALA A 29 -8.80 11.01 0.87
N PHE A 30 -7.73 10.24 0.66
CA PHE A 30 -6.36 10.75 0.62
C PHE A 30 -5.82 10.93 -0.81
N GLY A 31 -6.58 10.50 -1.82
CA GLY A 31 -6.24 10.64 -3.24
C GLY A 31 -5.03 9.82 -3.70
N ARG A 32 -4.38 9.06 -2.81
CA ARG A 32 -3.24 8.19 -3.15
C ARG A 32 -3.40 6.83 -2.49
N THR A 33 -3.22 5.80 -3.30
CA THR A 33 -3.14 4.40 -2.86
C THR A 33 -1.77 4.10 -2.25
N ARG A 34 -1.67 2.99 -1.51
CA ARG A 34 -0.38 2.51 -0.97
C ARG A 34 0.65 2.25 -2.08
N ALA A 35 0.20 1.74 -3.22
CA ALA A 35 1.06 1.46 -4.37
C ALA A 35 1.62 2.75 -4.98
N GLN A 36 0.78 3.78 -5.16
CA GLN A 36 1.23 5.09 -5.61
C GLN A 36 2.23 5.72 -4.65
N LYS A 37 1.96 5.66 -3.32
CA LYS A 37 2.90 6.16 -2.32
C LYS A 37 4.26 5.44 -2.39
N ALA A 38 4.27 4.12 -2.62
CA ALA A 38 5.50 3.36 -2.75
C ALA A 38 6.28 3.75 -4.03
N ALA A 39 5.59 3.97 -5.15
CA ALA A 39 6.20 4.45 -6.38
C ALA A 39 6.81 5.86 -6.19
N ASP A 40 6.07 6.77 -5.57
CA ASP A 40 6.54 8.13 -5.27
C ASP A 40 7.83 8.12 -4.42
N ILE A 41 7.88 7.26 -3.40
CA ILE A 41 9.07 7.09 -2.56
C ILE A 41 10.24 6.55 -3.38
N ALA A 42 10.02 5.51 -4.19
CA ALA A 42 11.08 4.94 -5.02
C ALA A 42 11.63 5.94 -6.05
N ASP A 43 10.77 6.78 -6.63
CA ASP A 43 11.19 7.84 -7.54
C ASP A 43 11.95 8.96 -6.83
N ALA A 44 11.53 9.33 -5.61
CA ALA A 44 12.25 10.29 -4.78
C ALA A 44 13.64 9.77 -4.40
N ASP A 45 13.74 8.49 -4.01
CA ASP A 45 15.01 7.84 -3.66
C ASP A 45 15.94 7.76 -4.87
N ARG A 46 15.40 7.43 -6.06
CA ARG A 46 16.18 7.43 -7.31
C ARG A 46 16.73 8.82 -7.62
N ARG A 47 15.92 9.86 -7.50
CA ARG A 47 16.35 11.25 -7.72
C ARG A 47 17.45 11.64 -6.73
N LYS A 48 17.28 11.29 -5.46
CA LYS A 48 18.29 11.55 -4.42
C LYS A 48 19.60 10.84 -4.73
N ALA A 49 19.57 9.55 -5.06
CA ALA A 49 20.75 8.78 -5.41
C ALA A 49 21.48 9.36 -6.63
N LEU A 50 20.73 9.84 -7.64
CA LEU A 50 21.29 10.46 -8.83
C LEU A 50 21.99 11.79 -8.51
N LEU A 51 21.38 12.62 -7.66
CA LEU A 51 21.99 13.87 -7.19
C LEU A 51 23.22 13.61 -6.31
N ASP A 52 23.16 12.64 -5.41
CA ASP A 52 24.27 12.28 -4.54
C ASP A 52 25.45 11.70 -5.36
N GLY A 53 25.18 10.88 -6.39
CA GLY A 53 26.22 10.40 -7.30
C GLY A 53 26.81 11.49 -8.21
N ALA A 54 26.06 12.56 -8.48
CA ALA A 54 26.50 13.71 -9.27
C ALA A 54 27.17 14.81 -8.42
N LYS A 55 27.18 14.69 -7.09
CA LYS A 55 27.89 15.65 -6.22
C LYS A 55 29.39 15.51 -6.43
N LEU A 56 29.99 16.59 -6.90
CA LEU A 56 31.42 16.80 -6.80
C LEU A 56 31.67 17.43 -5.42
N GLU A 57 32.25 16.67 -4.49
CA GLU A 57 32.84 17.23 -3.28
C GLU A 57 33.95 18.19 -3.75
N ARG A 58 33.70 19.51 -3.70
CA ARG A 58 34.74 20.52 -3.86
C ARG A 58 35.37 20.72 -2.49
N GLU A 59 36.63 20.32 -2.36
CA GLU A 59 37.52 20.73 -1.26
C GLU A 59 37.62 22.26 -1.14
#